data_AF-A0A6B3FDU0-F1
#
_entry.id   AF-A0A6B3FDU0-F1
#
_cell.length_a   1.000
_cell.length_b   1.000
_cell.length_c   1.000
_cell.angle_alpha   90.00
_cell.angle_beta   90.00
_cell.angle_gamma   90.00
#
_symmetry.space_group_name_H-M   'P 1'
#
loop_
_entity.id
_entity.type
_entity.pdbx_description
1 polymer ?
#
loop_
_entity_poly.entity_id
_entity_poly.type
_entity_poly.pdbx_seq_one_letter_code
_entity_poly.pdbx_strand_id
1 'polypeptide(L)'
;PHVQSITERISLDGSPIAAERFIETYEDIKPYVEMVDAQQPYRLSFFEVLTGMAYAAFADAPVDVAVVEVGMGGTWDATNVIDSTVAVVTPISLDHTDRLGTTPAEIAGEKSGIIKEGATVILAQQP
;
A
#
# COMPACT_ATOMS: atom_id res chain seq x y z
N PRO A 1 -8.64 -3.79 -2.06
CA PRO A 1 -8.95 -3.93 -3.51
C PRO A 1 -9.98 -2.84 -3.95
N HIS A 2 -10.48 -2.85 -5.18
CA HIS A 2 -11.62 -2.01 -5.58
C HIS A 2 -12.87 -2.87 -5.82
N VAL A 3 -14.06 -2.27 -5.72
CA VAL A 3 -15.35 -2.93 -5.95
C VAL A 3 -15.83 -2.70 -7.37
N GLN A 4 -15.83 -1.47 -7.87
CA GLN A 4 -16.39 -1.11 -9.17
C GLN A 4 -15.39 -0.45 -10.11
N SER A 5 -14.62 0.52 -9.59
CA SER A 5 -13.68 1.33 -10.37
C SER A 5 -12.28 1.27 -9.78
N ILE A 6 -11.27 1.22 -10.66
CA ILE A 6 -9.86 1.31 -10.24
C ILE A 6 -9.55 2.61 -9.50
N THR A 7 -10.28 3.68 -9.78
CA THR A 7 -10.11 4.99 -9.13
C THR A 7 -10.41 4.95 -7.63
N GLU A 8 -11.21 3.98 -7.14
CA GLU A 8 -11.48 3.80 -5.71
C GLU A 8 -10.21 3.55 -4.89
N ARG A 9 -9.13 3.09 -5.54
CA ARG A 9 -7.86 2.80 -4.88
C ARG A 9 -7.03 4.03 -4.55
N ILE A 10 -7.38 5.20 -5.07
CA ILE A 10 -6.73 6.47 -4.76
C ILE A 10 -7.83 7.49 -4.51
N SER A 11 -7.96 7.95 -3.26
CA SER A 11 -8.97 8.92 -2.86
C SER A 11 -8.33 10.16 -2.26
N LEU A 12 -8.88 11.33 -2.59
CA LEU A 12 -8.52 12.62 -2.02
C LEU A 12 -9.78 13.22 -1.38
N ASP A 13 -9.65 13.79 -0.18
CA ASP A 13 -10.77 14.36 0.58
C ASP A 13 -11.99 13.41 0.71
N GLY A 14 -11.69 12.11 0.88
CA GLY A 14 -12.71 11.07 1.06
C GLY A 14 -13.45 10.64 -0.21
N SER A 15 -13.04 11.11 -1.40
CA SER A 15 -13.65 10.73 -2.68
C SER A 15 -12.60 10.16 -3.64
N PRO A 16 -12.95 9.12 -4.44
CA PRO A 16 -12.07 8.63 -5.50
C PRO A 16 -11.64 9.75 -6.43
N ILE A 17 -10.38 9.73 -6.87
CA ILE A 17 -9.91 10.70 -7.87
C ILE A 17 -10.66 10.52 -9.20
N ALA A 18 -10.77 11.60 -9.98
CA ALA A 18 -11.33 11.55 -11.32
C ALA A 18 -10.50 10.61 -12.22
N ALA A 19 -11.15 9.99 -13.21
CA ALA A 19 -10.47 9.07 -14.14
C ALA A 19 -9.36 9.78 -14.92
N GLU A 20 -9.59 11.04 -15.29
CA GLU A 20 -8.60 11.91 -15.95
C GLU A 20 -7.37 12.08 -15.06
N ARG A 21 -7.58 12.37 -13.77
CA ARG A 21 -6.49 12.51 -12.81
C ARG A 21 -5.73 11.21 -12.60
N PHE A 22 -6.41 10.07 -12.59
CA PHE A 22 -5.76 8.76 -12.50
C PHE A 22 -4.83 8.50 -13.69
N ILE A 23 -5.25 8.87 -14.91
CA ILE A 23 -4.43 8.76 -16.12
C ILE A 23 -3.26 9.73 -16.07
N GLU A 24 -3.49 10.98 -15.67
CA GLU A 24 -2.42 11.98 -15.49
C GLU A 24 -1.35 11.49 -14.52
N THR A 25 -1.75 10.97 -13.36
CA THR A 25 -0.81 10.42 -12.37
C THR A 25 -0.01 9.26 -12.96
N TYR A 26 -0.63 8.37 -13.75
CA TYR A 26 0.09 7.28 -14.39
C TYR A 26 1.12 7.80 -15.40
N GLU A 27 0.74 8.71 -16.29
CA GLU A 27 1.65 9.26 -17.29
C GLU A 27 2.79 10.06 -16.64
N ASP A 28 2.55 10.71 -15.50
CA ASP A 28 3.59 11.40 -14.74
C ASP A 28 4.64 10.42 -14.17
N ILE A 29 4.20 9.30 -13.58
CA ILE A 29 5.14 8.33 -13.01
C ILE A 29 5.78 7.38 -14.03
N LYS A 30 5.17 7.24 -15.21
CA LYS A 30 5.53 6.25 -16.24
C LYS A 30 7.01 6.29 -16.65
N PRO A 31 7.67 7.45 -16.85
CA PRO A 31 9.09 7.49 -17.14
C PRO A 31 9.96 6.83 -16.06
N TYR A 32 9.57 6.94 -14.79
CA TYR A 32 10.26 6.29 -13.67
C TYR A 32 9.99 4.79 -13.63
N VAL A 33 8.74 4.38 -13.90
CA VAL A 33 8.38 2.95 -14.03
C VAL A 33 9.20 2.29 -15.14
N GLU A 34 9.26 2.91 -16.33
CA GLU A 34 10.03 2.40 -17.47
C GLU A 34 11.54 2.35 -17.18
N MET A 35 12.06 3.33 -16.46
CA MET A 35 13.46 3.36 -16.03
C MET A 35 13.79 2.21 -15.06
N VAL A 36 12.93 1.94 -14.08
CA VAL A 36 13.11 0.83 -13.14
C VAL A 36 12.99 -0.51 -13.86
N ASP A 37 11.97 -0.67 -14.70
CA ASP A 37 11.74 -1.88 -15.51
C ASP A 37 12.95 -2.21 -16.41
N ALA A 38 13.64 -1.19 -16.94
CA ALA A 38 14.82 -1.38 -17.78
C ALA A 38 16.09 -1.78 -16.99
N GLN A 39 16.14 -1.47 -15.69
CA GLN A 39 17.30 -1.70 -14.84
C GLN A 39 17.19 -2.97 -13.97
N GLN A 40 15.99 -3.52 -13.83
CA GLN A 40 15.72 -4.67 -12.97
C GLN A 40 15.45 -5.95 -13.77
N PRO A 41 15.75 -7.14 -13.22
CA PRO A 41 15.50 -8.41 -13.89
C PRO A 41 14.01 -8.73 -14.02
N TYR A 42 13.17 -8.10 -13.19
CA TYR A 42 11.72 -8.25 -13.19
C TYR A 42 11.08 -6.87 -13.28
N ARG A 43 9.99 -6.80 -14.05
CA ARG A 43 9.17 -5.61 -14.14
C ARG A 43 8.42 -5.38 -12.84
N LEU A 44 8.12 -4.11 -12.55
CA LEU A 44 7.22 -3.73 -11.48
C LEU A 44 5.87 -4.41 -11.68
N SER A 45 5.35 -4.97 -10.59
CA SER A 45 4.01 -5.53 -10.52
C SER A 45 2.95 -4.43 -10.62
N PHE A 46 1.73 -4.85 -10.97
CA PHE A 46 0.57 -3.95 -10.96
C PHE A 46 0.43 -3.19 -9.63
N PHE A 47 0.65 -3.86 -8.49
CA PHE A 47 0.44 -3.25 -7.18
C PHE A 47 1.57 -2.28 -6.81
N GLU A 48 2.81 -2.55 -7.22
CA GLU A 48 3.92 -1.60 -7.04
C GLU A 48 3.70 -0.32 -7.84
N VAL A 49 3.30 -0.44 -9.11
CA VAL A 49 2.98 0.74 -9.94
C VAL A 49 1.83 1.54 -9.34
N LEU A 50 0.75 0.87 -8.94
CA LEU A 50 -0.41 1.53 -8.33
C LEU A 50 -0.05 2.23 -7.01
N THR A 51 0.79 1.61 -6.18
CA THR A 51 1.25 2.21 -4.93
C THR A 51 2.09 3.46 -5.22
N GLY A 52 2.99 3.41 -6.21
CA GLY A 52 3.72 4.57 -6.69
C GLY A 52 2.78 5.70 -7.17
N MET A 53 1.72 5.36 -7.90
CA MET A 53 0.70 6.33 -8.32
C MET A 53 0.01 6.97 -7.10
N ALA A 54 -0.39 6.18 -6.10
CA ALA A 54 -1.06 6.71 -4.91
C ALA A 54 -0.17 7.73 -4.18
N TYR A 55 1.11 7.41 -3.99
CA TYR A 55 2.07 8.34 -3.35
C TYR A 55 2.34 9.58 -4.18
N ALA A 56 2.45 9.48 -5.50
CA ALA A 56 2.55 10.63 -6.39
C ALA A 56 1.30 11.52 -6.28
N ALA A 57 0.09 10.94 -6.33
CA ALA A 57 -1.16 11.68 -6.21
C ALA A 57 -1.30 12.40 -4.85
N PHE A 58 -0.87 11.78 -3.75
CA PHE A 58 -0.89 12.37 -2.42
C PHE A 58 0.12 13.53 -2.28
N ALA A 59 1.30 13.40 -2.90
CA ALA A 59 2.31 14.45 -2.92
C ALA A 59 1.89 15.64 -3.77
N ASP A 60 1.28 15.39 -4.93
CA ASP A 60 0.78 16.42 -5.84
C ASP A 60 -0.41 17.22 -5.26
N ALA A 61 -1.28 16.56 -4.48
CA ALA A 61 -2.44 17.18 -3.82
C ALA A 61 -2.10 17.89 -2.49
N PRO A 62 -0.81 18.04 -2.18
CA PRO A 62 -0.20 17.89 -0.85
C PRO A 62 -1.16 17.60 0.31
N VAL A 63 -1.49 16.32 0.52
CA VAL A 63 -2.34 15.91 1.65
C VAL A 63 -1.65 16.14 2.99
N ASP A 64 -2.39 16.55 4.01
CA ASP A 64 -1.87 16.65 5.39
C ASP A 64 -1.49 15.27 5.95
N VAL A 65 -2.30 14.25 5.63
CA VAL A 65 -2.14 12.86 6.07
C VAL A 65 -2.66 11.92 4.98
N ALA A 66 -1.95 10.83 4.73
CA ALA A 66 -2.42 9.71 3.92
C ALA A 66 -2.78 8.51 4.81
N VAL A 67 -3.91 7.86 4.53
CA VAL A 67 -4.26 6.56 5.10
C VAL A 67 -3.94 5.48 4.08
N VAL A 68 -3.00 4.60 4.42
CA VAL A 68 -2.47 3.60 3.48
C VAL A 68 -2.85 2.21 3.96
N GLU A 69 -3.70 1.54 3.19
CA GLU A 69 -4.06 0.14 3.41
C GLU A 69 -3.02 -0.77 2.77
N VAL A 70 -2.46 -1.70 3.56
CA VAL A 70 -1.53 -2.71 3.07
C VAL A 70 -2.21 -3.63 2.06
N GLY A 71 -1.54 -3.93 0.94
CA GLY A 71 -2.08 -4.83 -0.08
C GLY A 71 -2.16 -6.28 0.37
N MET A 72 -1.05 -6.82 0.86
CA MET A 72 -0.97 -8.16 1.41
C MET A 72 0.13 -8.25 2.46
N GLY A 73 -0.22 -8.78 3.62
CA GLY A 73 0.76 -8.96 4.68
C GLY A 73 1.11 -7.64 5.37
N GLY A 74 2.35 -7.16 5.19
CA GLY A 74 2.90 -5.96 5.81
C GLY A 74 4.39 -5.76 5.56
N THR A 75 5.23 -6.72 5.96
CA THR A 75 6.71 -6.60 5.89
C THR A 75 7.20 -6.32 4.47
N TRP A 76 6.72 -7.10 3.51
CA TRP A 76 7.19 -7.06 2.12
C TRP A 76 6.20 -6.42 1.15
N ASP A 77 5.16 -5.79 1.68
CA ASP A 77 4.15 -5.13 0.85
C ASP A 77 4.73 -3.87 0.19
N ALA A 78 4.30 -3.57 -1.04
CA ALA A 78 4.75 -2.40 -1.79
C ALA A 78 4.48 -1.09 -1.04
N THR A 79 3.47 -1.06 -0.16
CA THR A 79 3.17 0.11 0.67
C THR A 79 4.21 0.37 1.76
N ASN A 80 4.98 -0.63 2.19
CA ASN A 80 5.85 -0.57 3.37
C ASN A 80 7.19 0.17 3.15
N VAL A 81 7.20 1.14 2.24
CA VAL A 81 8.31 2.06 1.95
C VAL A 81 8.16 3.42 2.65
N ILE A 82 7.08 3.60 3.42
CA ILE A 82 6.81 4.81 4.19
C ILE A 82 7.16 4.61 5.68
N ASP A 83 7.65 5.68 6.30
CA ASP A 83 7.88 5.75 7.75
C ASP A 83 6.61 6.25 8.46
N SER A 84 5.61 5.37 8.57
CA SER A 84 4.34 5.71 9.20
C SER A 84 4.50 6.02 10.69
N THR A 85 3.92 7.15 11.13
CA THR A 85 3.91 7.55 12.55
C THR A 85 2.88 6.78 13.38
N VAL A 86 1.88 6.19 12.71
CA VAL A 86 0.86 5.34 13.30
C VAL A 86 0.74 4.06 12.49
N ALA A 87 0.86 2.91 13.16
CA ALA A 87 0.67 1.59 12.57
C ALA A 87 -0.60 0.96 13.15
N VAL A 88 -1.50 0.51 12.29
CA VAL A 88 -2.78 -0.09 12.70
C VAL A 88 -2.82 -1.55 12.27
N VAL A 89 -3.03 -2.45 13.23
CA VAL A 89 -3.17 -3.89 12.99
C VAL A 89 -4.57 -4.33 13.43
N THR A 90 -5.38 -4.70 12.43
CA THR A 90 -6.74 -5.22 12.62
C THR A 90 -6.70 -6.69 13.09
N PRO A 91 -7.85 -7.32 13.44
CA PRO A 91 -7.85 -8.71 13.90
C PRO A 91 -7.20 -9.66 12.88
N ILE A 92 -6.30 -10.50 13.36
CA ILE A 92 -5.56 -11.46 12.54
C ILE A 92 -6.29 -12.80 12.55
N SER A 93 -6.51 -13.35 11.37
CA SER A 93 -7.01 -14.71 11.17
C SER A 93 -6.15 -15.46 10.16
N LEU A 94 -6.39 -16.76 10.01
CA LEU A 94 -5.80 -17.53 8.92
C LEU A 94 -6.40 -17.05 7.59
N ASP A 95 -5.60 -16.33 6.83
CA ASP A 95 -5.88 -15.86 5.48
C ASP A 95 -4.55 -15.79 4.70
N HIS A 96 -4.60 -15.98 3.39
CA HIS A 96 -3.41 -16.02 2.52
C HIS A 96 -2.30 -16.97 3.04
N THR A 97 -2.69 -18.15 3.53
CA THR A 97 -1.77 -19.07 4.22
C THR A 97 -0.69 -19.67 3.32
N ASP A 98 -0.89 -19.60 2.00
CA ASP A 98 0.09 -19.95 0.98
C ASP A 98 1.27 -18.94 0.91
N ARG A 99 1.10 -17.74 1.47
CA ARG A 99 2.08 -16.64 1.41
C ARG A 99 2.55 -16.15 2.78
N LEU A 100 1.62 -16.02 3.73
CA LEU A 100 1.88 -15.37 5.02
C LEU A 100 2.21 -16.36 6.14
N GLY A 101 2.04 -17.66 5.90
CA GLY A 101 2.25 -18.72 6.87
C GLY A 101 0.98 -19.47 7.24
N THR A 102 1.16 -20.58 7.95
CA THR A 102 0.08 -21.52 8.28
C THR A 102 -0.45 -21.36 9.69
N THR A 103 0.18 -20.50 10.49
CA THR A 103 -0.20 -20.21 11.87
C THR A 103 -0.51 -18.72 12.07
N PRO A 104 -1.39 -18.36 13.03
CA PRO A 104 -1.63 -16.96 13.35
C PRO A 104 -0.36 -16.20 13.75
N ALA A 105 0.60 -16.88 14.39
CA ALA A 105 1.87 -16.28 14.80
C ALA A 105 2.76 -15.90 13.61
N GLU A 106 2.84 -16.75 12.58
CA GLU A 106 3.59 -16.43 11.35
C GLU A 106 2.96 -15.23 10.63
N ILE A 107 1.63 -15.24 10.49
CA ILE A 107 0.88 -14.15 9.86
C ILE A 107 1.04 -12.85 10.66
N ALA A 108 1.01 -12.92 11.99
CA ALA A 108 1.25 -11.77 12.85
C ALA A 108 2.67 -11.23 12.72
N GLY A 109 3.68 -12.11 12.60
CA GLY A 109 5.06 -11.71 12.34
C GLY A 109 5.17 -10.91 11.04
N GLU A 110 4.58 -11.40 9.96
CA GLU A 110 4.60 -10.70 8.68
C GLU A 110 3.87 -9.34 8.78
N LYS A 111 2.65 -9.30 9.33
CA LYS A 111 1.83 -8.08 9.45
C LYS A 111 2.48 -7.02 10.35
N SER A 112 3.25 -7.46 11.35
CA SER A 112 3.95 -6.56 12.27
C SER A 112 5.05 -5.74 11.59
N GLY A 113 5.47 -6.11 10.39
CA GLY A 113 6.53 -5.40 9.65
C GLY A 113 6.20 -3.97 9.21
N ILE A 114 4.95 -3.53 9.36
CA ILE A 114 4.56 -2.12 9.17
C ILE A 114 4.89 -1.25 10.38
N ILE A 115 5.20 -1.84 11.54
CA ILE A 115 5.52 -1.12 12.77
C ILE A 115 6.94 -0.58 12.67
N LYS A 116 7.07 0.75 12.56
CA LYS A 116 8.37 1.45 12.53
C LYS A 116 8.79 1.89 13.93
N GLU A 117 10.08 2.14 14.12
CA GLU A 117 10.61 2.65 15.38
C GLU A 117 9.95 4.00 15.74
N GLY A 118 9.47 4.12 16.98
CA GLY A 118 8.78 5.33 17.46
C GLY A 118 7.32 5.48 16.99
N ALA A 119 6.79 4.57 16.16
CA ALA A 119 5.40 4.62 15.73
C ALA A 119 4.43 4.30 16.89
N THR A 120 3.29 4.98 16.90
CA THR A 120 2.16 4.58 17.77
C THR A 120 1.45 3.38 17.16
N VAL A 121 1.32 2.29 17.91
CA VAL A 121 0.65 1.07 17.43
C VAL A 121 -0.77 1.00 17.96
N ILE A 122 -1.73 0.86 17.05
CA ILE A 122 -3.13 0.59 17.37
C ILE A 122 -3.44 -0.86 17.00
N LEU A 123 -3.66 -1.69 18.01
CA LEU A 123 -3.92 -3.11 17.85
C LEU A 123 -5.37 -3.41 18.24
N ALA A 124 -6.14 -3.98 17.32
CA ALA A 124 -7.45 -4.53 17.64
C ALA A 124 -7.31 -5.79 18.51
N GLN A 125 -8.38 -6.20 19.20
CA GLN A 125 -8.40 -7.47 19.92
C GLN A 125 -8.04 -8.62 18.96
N GLN A 126 -7.05 -9.42 19.35
CA GLN A 126 -6.62 -10.60 18.60
C GLN A 126 -7.38 -11.84 19.13
N PRO A 127 -7.79 -12.77 18.25
CA PRO A 127 -8.50 -13.98 18.62
C PRO A 127 -7.67 -14.99 19.42
#